data_AF-A0A5J5G8K1-F1
#
_entry.id   AF-A0A5J5G8K1-F1
#
_cell.length_a   1.000
_cell.length_b   1.000
_cell.length_c   1.000
_cell.angle_alpha   90.00
_cell.angle_beta   90.00
_cell.angle_gamma   90.00
#
_symmetry.space_group_name_H-M   'P 1'
#
loop_
_entity.id
_entity.type
_entity.pdbx_description
1 polymer ?
#
loop_
_entity_poly.entity_id
_entity_poly.type
_entity_poly.pdbx_seq_one_letter_code
_entity_poly.pdbx_strand_id
1 'polypeptide(L)'
;MRKRTAALLLLLTVLMAAGGYAVHTRTGPDRYEKKGNLLWRDGRVYRLVDVVEDSERKSIGNTVGIAVEGRRTWTDWVFPTWIMEFKQDPGHERLFVRGLMDNGAVYRLEQKE
;
A
#
# COMPACT_ATOMS: atom_id res chain seq x y z
N MET A 1 -29.31 6.20 -30.29
CA MET A 1 -27.86 6.26 -30.56
C MET A 1 -27.04 6.86 -29.42
N ARG A 2 -27.37 8.04 -28.86
CA ARG A 2 -26.61 8.70 -27.75
C ARG A 2 -26.33 7.85 -26.50
N LYS A 3 -27.28 6.98 -26.09
CA LYS A 3 -27.10 6.11 -24.92
C LYS A 3 -26.06 4.99 -25.12
N ARG A 4 -25.90 4.51 -26.37
CA ARG A 4 -24.93 3.45 -26.71
C ARG A 4 -23.50 4.00 -26.74
N THR A 5 -23.32 5.20 -27.29
CA THR A 5 -22.03 5.91 -27.25
C THR A 5 -21.64 6.30 -25.84
N ALA A 6 -22.58 6.78 -25.02
CA ALA A 6 -22.31 7.07 -23.60
C ALA A 6 -21.90 5.81 -22.81
N ALA A 7 -22.57 4.68 -23.02
CA ALA A 7 -22.21 3.41 -22.39
C ALA A 7 -20.82 2.91 -22.84
N LEU A 8 -20.50 3.05 -24.13
CA LEU A 8 -19.18 2.70 -24.67
C LEU A 8 -18.06 3.57 -24.08
N LEU A 9 -18.28 4.88 -23.97
CA LEU A 9 -17.32 5.80 -23.35
C LEU A 9 -17.11 5.46 -21.88
N LEU A 10 -18.19 5.22 -21.14
CA LEU A 10 -18.11 4.81 -19.73
C LEU A 10 -17.33 3.50 -19.58
N LEU A 11 -17.62 2.50 -20.40
CA LEU A 11 -16.90 1.22 -20.39
C LEU A 11 -15.41 1.42 -20.66
N LEU A 12 -15.08 2.24 -21.66
CA LEU A 12 -13.68 2.55 -22.01
C LEU A 12 -12.96 3.24 -20.84
N THR A 13 -13.61 4.18 -20.16
CA THR A 13 -13.07 4.86 -18.98
C THR A 13 -12.81 3.89 -17.84
N VAL A 14 -13.75 2.98 -17.55
CA VAL A 14 -13.59 1.95 -16.52
C VAL A 14 -12.42 1.01 -16.85
N LEU A 15 -12.31 0.57 -18.10
CA LEU A 15 -11.22 -0.30 -18.54
C LEU A 15 -9.86 0.39 -18.42
N MET A 16 -9.76 1.67 -18.79
CA MET A 16 -8.52 2.44 -18.62
C MET A 16 -8.15 2.61 -17.13
N ALA A 17 -9.13 2.91 -16.28
CA ALA A 17 -8.90 3.05 -14.84
C ALA A 17 -8.44 1.72 -14.20
N ALA A 18 -9.07 0.60 -14.56
CA ALA A 18 -8.69 -0.72 -14.10
C ALA A 18 -7.29 -1.12 -14.58
N GLY A 19 -6.97 -0.84 -15.85
CA GLY A 19 -5.63 -1.06 -16.41
C GLY A 19 -4.56 -0.24 -15.70
N GLY A 20 -4.82 1.05 -15.47
CA GLY A 20 -3.92 1.94 -14.72
C GLY A 20 -3.69 1.46 -13.29
N TYR A 21 -4.74 1.03 -12.60
CA TYR A 21 -4.66 0.45 -11.26
C TYR A 21 -3.79 -0.82 -11.24
N ALA A 22 -3.98 -1.72 -12.22
CA ALA A 22 -3.21 -2.94 -12.33
C ALA A 22 -1.72 -2.67 -12.61
N VAL A 23 -1.38 -1.67 -13.42
CA VAL A 23 0.01 -1.25 -13.63
C VAL A 23 0.58 -0.66 -12.34
N HIS A 24 -0.15 0.25 -11.70
CA HIS A 24 0.30 0.89 -10.47
C HIS A 24 0.60 -0.12 -9.37
N THR A 25 -0.24 -1.14 -9.17
CA THR A 25 0.00 -2.19 -8.17
C THR A 25 1.13 -3.15 -8.58
N ARG A 26 1.38 -3.35 -9.88
CA ARG A 26 2.39 -4.28 -10.41
C ARG A 26 3.81 -3.76 -10.41
N THR A 27 4.00 -2.53 -10.87
CA THR A 27 5.33 -2.02 -11.23
C THR A 27 5.78 -0.81 -10.42
N GLY A 28 4.89 -0.20 -9.65
CA GLY A 28 5.19 1.02 -8.89
C GLY A 28 5.86 0.78 -7.52
N PRO A 29 5.24 0.03 -6.59
CA PRO A 29 5.59 0.04 -5.19
C PRO A 29 6.49 -1.14 -4.85
N ASP A 30 7.46 -0.89 -4.00
CA ASP A 30 8.38 -1.90 -3.54
C ASP A 30 7.68 -2.99 -2.71
N ARG A 31 8.25 -4.19 -2.72
CA ARG A 31 7.73 -5.30 -1.93
C ARG A 31 8.37 -5.30 -0.55
N TYR A 32 7.52 -5.29 0.47
CA TYR A 32 7.92 -5.62 1.84
C TYR A 32 7.41 -7.00 2.17
N GLU A 33 8.28 -7.85 2.70
CA GLU A 33 7.87 -9.16 3.20
C GLU A 33 7.22 -8.97 4.57
N LYS A 34 6.01 -9.52 4.76
CA LYS A 34 5.30 -9.51 6.03
C LYS A 34 5.26 -10.91 6.63
N LYS A 35 5.54 -11.02 7.92
CA LYS A 35 5.39 -12.26 8.69
C LYS A 35 4.95 -11.92 10.11
N GLY A 36 3.67 -12.16 10.40
CA GLY A 36 3.06 -11.75 11.66
C GLY A 36 3.16 -10.24 11.88
N ASN A 37 3.79 -9.84 12.99
CA ASN A 37 3.94 -8.45 13.44
C ASN A 37 5.19 -7.75 12.90
N LEU A 38 5.85 -8.33 11.91
CA LEU A 38 7.11 -7.84 11.38
C LEU A 38 7.02 -7.60 9.87
N LEU A 39 7.75 -6.58 9.41
CA LEU A 39 7.93 -6.23 8.00
C LEU A 39 9.42 -6.14 7.68
N TRP A 40 9.82 -6.74 6.57
CA TRP A 40 11.20 -6.76 6.10
C TRP A 40 11.33 -6.13 4.74
N ARG A 41 12.39 -5.36 4.59
CA ARG A 41 12.84 -4.85 3.30
C ARG A 41 14.31 -4.44 3.37
N ASP A 42 15.11 -4.86 2.40
CA ASP A 42 16.49 -4.37 2.20
C ASP A 42 17.32 -4.36 3.50
N GLY A 43 17.29 -5.45 4.28
CA GLY A 43 18.01 -5.57 5.55
C GLY A 43 17.41 -4.79 6.74
N ARG A 44 16.32 -4.05 6.52
CA ARG A 44 15.56 -3.35 7.57
C ARG A 44 14.43 -4.20 8.07
N VAL A 45 14.28 -4.25 9.40
CA VAL A 45 13.20 -4.94 10.08
C VAL A 45 12.35 -3.92 10.82
N TYR A 46 11.05 -3.92 10.54
CA TYR A 46 10.08 -3.07 11.23
C TYR A 46 9.12 -3.93 12.04
N ARG A 47 8.80 -3.48 13.25
CA ARG A 47 7.86 -4.14 14.16
C ARG A 47 6.59 -3.32 14.31
N LEU A 48 5.45 -4.00 14.30
CA LEU A 48 4.16 -3.45 14.66
C LEU A 48 4.22 -2.90 16.09
N VAL A 49 3.97 -1.60 16.25
CA VAL A 49 4.01 -0.93 17.55
C VAL A 49 2.63 -0.45 17.98
N ASP A 50 1.85 0.13 17.06
CA ASP A 50 0.64 0.86 17.43
C ASP A 50 -0.46 0.78 16.36
N VAL A 51 -1.69 1.04 16.77
CA VAL A 51 -2.81 1.37 15.87
C VAL A 51 -2.77 2.87 15.62
N VAL A 52 -2.98 3.30 14.36
CA VAL A 52 -2.89 4.72 14.03
C VAL A 52 -4.03 5.53 14.62
N GLU A 53 -3.66 6.57 15.39
CA GLU A 53 -4.58 7.61 15.82
C GLU A 53 -4.97 8.53 14.66
N ASP A 54 -6.18 9.09 14.69
CA ASP A 54 -6.66 10.01 13.66
C ASP A 54 -5.80 11.28 13.52
N SER A 55 -5.13 11.69 14.60
CA SER A 55 -4.18 12.80 14.65
C SER A 55 -2.98 12.54 13.73
N GLU A 56 -2.41 11.33 13.79
CA GLU A 56 -1.25 10.91 13.00
C GLU A 56 -1.58 10.71 11.53
N ARG A 57 -2.84 10.38 11.18
CA ARG A 57 -3.26 10.19 9.78
C ARG A 57 -2.97 11.39 8.88
N LYS A 58 -3.00 12.60 9.44
CA LYS A 58 -2.69 13.84 8.70
C LYS A 58 -1.23 13.90 8.23
N SER A 59 -0.34 13.15 8.89
CA SER A 59 1.09 13.09 8.60
C SER A 59 1.48 11.97 7.62
N ILE A 60 0.54 11.13 7.19
CA ILE A 60 0.78 10.10 6.17
C ILE A 60 1.17 10.75 4.84
N GLY A 61 2.24 10.24 4.24
CA GLY A 61 2.86 10.66 3.00
C GLY A 61 2.54 9.74 1.84
N ASN A 62 3.54 9.51 0.98
CA ASN A 62 3.38 8.73 -0.23
C ASN A 62 3.35 7.22 0.05
N THR A 63 2.73 6.48 -0.87
CA THR A 63 2.85 5.03 -0.93
C THR A 63 4.26 4.66 -1.38
N VAL A 64 4.97 3.91 -0.55
CA VAL A 64 6.34 3.44 -0.80
C VAL A 64 6.42 1.95 -1.06
N GLY A 65 5.34 1.20 -0.80
CA GLY A 65 5.35 -0.24 -1.02
C GLY A 65 4.03 -0.96 -0.81
N ILE A 66 4.10 -2.28 -0.98
CA ILE A 66 3.03 -3.23 -0.67
C ILE A 66 3.62 -4.30 0.26
N ALA A 67 2.94 -4.53 1.39
CA ALA A 67 3.20 -5.65 2.27
C ALA A 67 2.65 -6.94 1.64
N VAL A 68 3.48 -7.97 1.55
CA VAL A 68 3.12 -9.28 0.99
C VAL A 68 3.51 -10.37 1.97
N GLU A 69 2.58 -11.26 2.30
CA GLU A 69 2.82 -12.42 3.13
C GLU A 69 3.22 -13.62 2.26
N GLY A 70 4.49 -14.02 2.30
CA GLY A 70 5.00 -15.07 1.43
C GLY A 70 4.97 -14.68 -0.05
N ARG A 71 4.41 -15.53 -0.91
CA ARG A 71 4.30 -15.28 -2.37
C ARG A 71 3.10 -14.38 -2.68
N ARG A 72 3.28 -13.41 -3.58
CA ARG A 72 2.15 -12.59 -4.07
C ARG A 72 1.06 -13.47 -4.66
N THR A 73 -0.15 -13.27 -4.17
CA THR A 73 -1.38 -13.91 -4.63
C THR A 73 -2.21 -12.97 -5.49
N TRP A 74 -3.31 -13.46 -6.07
CA TRP A 74 -4.25 -12.60 -6.79
C TRP A 74 -4.85 -11.51 -5.89
N THR A 75 -5.03 -11.81 -4.60
CA THR A 75 -5.61 -10.86 -3.64
C THR A 75 -4.70 -9.66 -3.39
N ASP A 76 -3.39 -9.84 -3.42
CA ASP A 76 -2.42 -8.74 -3.25
C ASP A 76 -2.45 -7.75 -4.43
N TRP A 77 -2.93 -8.18 -5.61
CA TRP A 77 -3.06 -7.31 -6.78
C TRP A 77 -4.37 -6.51 -6.79
N VAL A 78 -5.44 -7.08 -6.22
CA VAL A 78 -6.77 -6.45 -6.21
C VAL A 78 -6.98 -5.64 -4.93
N PHE A 79 -6.47 -6.15 -3.81
CA PHE A 79 -6.62 -5.60 -2.47
C PHE A 79 -5.26 -5.54 -1.75
N PRO A 80 -4.29 -4.79 -2.29
CA PRO A 80 -2.96 -4.65 -1.70
C PRO A 80 -3.04 -4.09 -0.28
N THR A 81 -2.13 -4.58 0.57
CA THR A 81 -1.80 -3.93 1.84
C THR A 81 -0.74 -2.89 1.57
N TRP A 82 -1.14 -1.62 1.53
CA TRP A 82 -0.25 -0.51 1.20
C TRP A 82 0.67 -0.16 2.36
N ILE A 83 1.90 0.22 2.02
CA ILE A 83 2.88 0.78 2.93
C ILE A 83 3.13 2.22 2.52
N MET A 84 2.97 3.13 3.47
CA MET A 84 3.11 4.57 3.29
C MET A 84 4.14 5.11 4.28
N GLU A 85 4.89 6.10 3.85
CA GLU A 85 5.81 6.85 4.72
C GLU A 85 5.07 7.90 5.55
N PHE A 86 5.73 8.43 6.57
CA PHE A 86 5.29 9.65 7.25
C PHE A 86 6.06 10.86 6.70
N LYS A 87 5.36 11.95 6.37
CA LYS A 87 5.94 13.17 5.77
C LYS A 87 7.06 13.80 6.59
N GLN A 88 7.02 13.63 7.91
CA GLN A 88 7.97 14.19 8.86
C GLN A 88 9.11 13.21 9.22
N ASP A 89 9.16 12.05 8.57
CA ASP A 89 10.11 10.98 8.83
C ASP A 89 10.85 10.59 7.54
N PRO A 90 11.83 11.40 7.11
CA PRO A 90 12.60 11.14 5.90
C PRO A 90 13.52 9.92 6.03
N GLY A 91 13.78 9.43 7.25
CA GLY A 91 14.55 8.22 7.50
C GLY A 91 13.76 6.95 7.24
N HIS A 92 12.43 7.08 7.12
CA HIS A 92 11.47 5.98 7.13
C HIS A 92 11.66 5.11 8.35
N GLU A 93 11.82 5.69 9.54
CA GLU A 93 11.88 4.93 10.79
C GLU A 93 10.52 4.37 11.17
N ARG A 94 9.45 5.00 10.71
CA ARG A 94 8.06 4.58 10.87
C ARG A 94 7.39 4.40 9.52
N LEU A 95 6.56 3.37 9.44
CA LEU A 95 5.77 3.05 8.26
C LEU A 95 4.31 2.89 8.67
N PHE A 96 3.42 3.50 7.90
CA PHE A 96 2.00 3.28 8.02
C PHE A 96 1.56 2.18 7.06
N VAL A 97 0.85 1.19 7.56
CA VAL A 97 0.48 -0.01 6.80
C VAL A 97 -1.01 -0.19 6.83
N ARG A 98 -1.65 -0.26 5.67
CA ARG A 98 -3.11 -0.29 5.56
C ARG A 98 -3.62 -1.13 4.39
N GLY A 99 -4.48 -2.09 4.68
CA GLY A 99 -5.31 -2.76 3.68
C GLY A 99 -6.58 -1.96 3.37
N LEU A 100 -7.27 -2.31 2.28
CA LEU A 100 -8.47 -1.58 1.82
C LEU A 100 -9.54 -1.38 2.92
N MET A 101 -9.75 -2.39 3.78
CA MET A 101 -10.77 -2.38 4.85
C MET A 101 -10.19 -2.20 6.26
N ASP A 102 -8.89 -1.98 6.38
CA ASP A 102 -8.22 -1.84 7.68
C ASP A 102 -8.13 -0.37 8.10
N ASN A 103 -8.19 -0.12 9.41
CA ASN A 103 -7.83 1.15 10.03
C ASN A 103 -6.33 1.45 9.91
N GLY A 104 -5.54 0.42 9.64
CA GLY A 104 -4.11 0.48 9.44
C GLY A 104 -3.34 0.58 10.75
N ALA A 105 -2.05 0.32 10.66
CA ALA A 105 -1.17 0.22 11.81
C ALA A 105 0.21 0.82 11.55
N VAL A 106 0.91 1.18 12.62
CA VAL A 106 2.26 1.72 12.57
C VAL A 106 3.26 0.61 12.83
N TYR A 107 4.27 0.56 11.96
CA TYR A 107 5.46 -0.25 12.16
C TYR A 107 6.65 0.68 12.40
N ARG A 108 7.52 0.32 13.34
CA ARG A 108 8.73 1.07 13.67
C ARG A 108 9.96 0.22 13.40
N LEU A 109 10.99 0.84 12.84
CA LEU A 109 12.28 0.23 12.58
C LEU A 109 12.88 -0.28 13.90
N GLU A 110 13.22 -1.56 13.94
CA GLU A 110 13.80 -2.23 15.10
C GLU A 110 15.29 -2.54 14.85
N GLN A 111 15.63 -2.93 13.62
CA GLN A 111 16.99 -3.31 13.26
C GLN A 111 17.31 -2.87 11.82
N LYS A 112 18.56 -2.50 11.61
CA LYS A 112 19.18 -2.22 10.31
C LYS A 112 20.45 -3.05 10.23
N GLU A 113 20.45 -4.10 9.40
CA GLU A 113 21.67 -4.83 9.06
C GLU A 113 22.54 -4.06 8.06
#